data_AF-A0A167H9C8-F1
#
_entry.id   AF-A0A167H9C8-F1
#
_cell.length_a   1.000
_cell.length_b   1.000
_cell.length_c   1.000
_cell.angle_alpha   90.00
_cell.angle_beta   90.00
_cell.angle_gamma   90.00
#
_symmetry.space_group_name_H-M   'P 1'
#
loop_
_entity.id
_entity.type
_entity.pdbx_description
1 polymer ?
#
loop_
_entity_poly.entity_id
_entity_poly.type
_entity_poly.pdbx_seq_one_letter_code
_entity_poly.pdbx_strand_id
1 'polypeptide(L)'
;MTVPCRTISLRDGEQAYLDSRMRDVERASERSRWFYIVTSLISLLLISVSYNQLASWSRLMAEGAEGRVFNEKNWPDQMVLLQMKEWVSGLQFDLPYLGGRFSASDAGIVGGMLLFVAVLWGYYALKRENHIVYFLIKDVAEFDFSDAARFYLRNQLYATQLFTGQHSRPFEGRNIVDTAYNAQSKKRSEQRQNAVLKLGTFLATNIVFFLPAGALSGVLAVDLLSLWSNSPFREGTEKLYQVLQANHLMHEVYLRLALSLTLLVLVAAITGRAFRYQLGTVDLIALSGQWKYPVIYDRGDPESLQKAWPKVREPAAPPTAPEPPGTPIP
;
A
#
# COMPACT_ATOMS: atom_id res chain seq x y z
N MET A 1 -26.03 26.61 24.02
CA MET A 1 -26.61 25.27 24.25
C MET A 1 -25.48 24.24 24.21
N THR A 2 -25.01 23.81 25.38
CA THR A 2 -24.05 22.71 25.51
C THR A 2 -24.85 21.40 25.49
N VAL A 3 -24.66 20.59 24.45
CA VAL A 3 -25.24 19.24 24.44
C VAL A 3 -24.49 18.45 25.53
N PRO A 4 -25.18 17.90 26.54
CA PRO A 4 -24.52 17.12 27.56
C PRO A 4 -23.81 15.93 26.90
N CYS A 5 -22.50 15.86 27.06
CA CYS A 5 -21.69 14.75 26.57
C CYS A 5 -22.07 13.54 27.41
N ARG A 6 -22.90 12.65 26.87
CA ARG A 6 -23.32 11.42 27.55
C ARG A 6 -22.10 10.51 27.61
N THR A 7 -21.50 10.36 28.80
CA THR A 7 -20.45 9.39 29.03
C THR A 7 -21.05 8.00 28.86
N ILE A 8 -20.60 7.31 27.82
CA ILE A 8 -20.96 5.91 27.57
C ILE A 8 -20.08 5.08 28.53
N SER A 9 -20.63 4.64 29.65
CA SER A 9 -19.91 3.77 30.59
C SER A 9 -19.96 2.32 30.10
N LEU A 10 -18.78 1.74 29.84
CA LEU A 10 -18.61 0.31 29.59
C LEU A 10 -18.68 -0.47 30.90
N ARG A 11 -19.00 -1.77 30.85
CA ARG A 11 -18.78 -2.64 32.01
C ARG A 11 -17.28 -2.82 32.23
N ASP A 12 -16.81 -2.74 33.47
CA ASP A 12 -15.37 -2.72 33.79
C ASP A 12 -14.57 -3.88 33.17
N GLY A 13 -15.16 -5.09 33.10
CA GLY A 13 -14.55 -6.25 32.45
C GLY A 13 -14.49 -6.19 30.92
N GLU A 14 -15.51 -5.60 30.27
CA GLU A 14 -15.57 -5.46 28.81
C GLU A 14 -14.50 -4.48 28.33
N GLN A 15 -14.35 -3.36 29.05
CA GLN A 15 -13.37 -2.34 28.70
C GLN A 15 -11.94 -2.87 28.83
N ALA A 16 -11.60 -3.52 29.94
CA ALA A 16 -10.27 -4.07 30.15
C ALA A 16 -9.89 -5.10 29.07
N TYR A 17 -10.84 -5.95 28.65
CA TYR A 17 -10.64 -6.91 27.57
C TYR A 17 -10.38 -6.22 26.23
N LEU A 18 -11.25 -5.28 25.84
CA LEU A 18 -11.14 -4.57 24.57
C LEU A 18 -9.87 -3.72 24.50
N ASP A 19 -9.48 -3.06 25.58
CA ASP A 19 -8.24 -2.28 25.65
C ASP A 19 -7.00 -3.17 25.54
N SER A 20 -7.05 -4.40 26.07
CA SER A 20 -5.97 -5.37 25.84
C SER A 20 -5.87 -5.78 24.38
N ARG A 21 -7.00 -6.11 23.74
CA ARG A 21 -7.04 -6.52 22.33
C ARG A 21 -6.68 -5.40 21.37
N MET A 22 -7.12 -4.17 21.65
CA MET A 22 -6.78 -3.00 20.86
C MET A 22 -5.29 -2.70 20.89
N ARG A 23 -4.63 -2.85 22.04
CA ARG A 23 -3.16 -2.73 22.12
C ARG A 23 -2.44 -3.74 21.24
N ASP A 24 -2.98 -4.95 21.07
CA ASP A 24 -2.41 -5.94 20.15
C ASP A 24 -2.60 -5.56 18.68
N VAL A 25 -3.77 -4.99 18.33
CA VAL A 25 -4.03 -4.42 16.98
C VAL A 25 -3.11 -3.25 16.69
N GLU A 26 -2.94 -2.32 17.64
CA GLU A 26 -2.06 -1.16 17.50
C GLU A 26 -0.61 -1.58 17.25
N ARG A 27 -0.08 -2.53 18.02
CA ARG A 27 1.27 -3.07 17.82
C ARG A 27 1.42 -3.78 16.48
N ALA A 28 0.39 -4.47 16.00
CA ALA A 28 0.41 -5.11 14.69
C ALA A 28 0.41 -4.05 13.57
N SER A 29 -0.43 -3.03 13.70
CA SER A 29 -0.50 -1.89 12.77
C SER A 29 0.81 -1.12 12.74
N GLU A 30 1.45 -0.85 13.87
CA GLU A 30 2.73 -0.14 13.92
C GLU A 30 3.80 -0.82 13.05
N ARG A 31 3.85 -2.16 13.07
CA ARG A 31 4.77 -2.94 12.22
C ARG A 31 4.43 -2.82 10.74
N SER A 32 3.15 -2.80 10.37
CA SER A 32 2.76 -2.60 8.97
C SER A 32 3.10 -1.18 8.48
N ARG A 33 3.03 -0.17 9.36
CA ARG A 33 3.49 1.21 9.04
C ARG A 33 4.99 1.27 8.78
N TRP A 34 5.79 0.65 9.64
CA TRP A 34 7.24 0.57 9.45
C TRP A 34 7.61 -0.11 8.15
N PHE A 35 6.89 -1.18 7.80
CA PHE A 35 7.02 -1.83 6.51
C PHE A 35 6.84 -0.84 5.34
N TYR A 36 5.74 -0.08 5.30
CA TYR A 36 5.50 0.90 4.22
C TYR A 36 6.59 1.96 4.11
N ILE A 37 7.06 2.48 5.24
CA ILE A 37 8.14 3.47 5.28
C ILE A 37 9.42 2.88 4.71
N VAL A 38 9.83 1.71 5.20
CA VAL A 38 11.06 1.03 4.78
C VAL A 38 11.01 0.68 3.30
N THR A 39 9.92 0.08 2.80
CA THR A 39 9.81 -0.26 1.38
C THR A 39 9.78 0.96 0.49
N SER A 40 9.12 2.04 0.92
CA SER A 40 9.07 3.28 0.14
C SER A 40 10.44 3.92 0.04
N LEU A 41 11.20 3.97 1.14
CA LEU A 41 12.57 4.48 1.16
C LEU A 41 13.48 3.67 0.23
N ILE A 42 13.48 2.34 0.35
CA ILE A 42 14.30 1.47 -0.53
C ILE A 42 13.89 1.67 -2.00
N SER A 43 12.60 1.72 -2.30
CA SER A 43 12.10 1.92 -3.66
C SER A 43 12.52 3.27 -4.24
N LEU A 44 12.41 4.35 -3.46
CA LEU A 44 12.84 5.69 -3.87
C LEU A 44 14.35 5.76 -4.11
N LEU A 45 15.14 5.08 -3.28
CA LEU A 45 16.59 4.99 -3.47
C LEU A 45 16.92 4.27 -4.77
N LEU A 46 16.26 3.14 -5.07
CA LEU A 46 16.47 2.42 -6.33
C LEU A 46 16.06 3.23 -7.55
N ILE A 47 14.93 3.92 -7.49
CA ILE A 47 14.50 4.84 -8.55
C ILE A 47 15.54 5.95 -8.74
N SER A 48 16.04 6.54 -7.66
CA SER A 48 17.05 7.61 -7.71
C SER A 48 18.37 7.12 -8.31
N VAL A 49 18.85 5.94 -7.92
CA VAL A 49 20.07 5.32 -8.47
C VAL A 49 19.90 5.05 -9.96
N SER A 50 18.75 4.48 -10.36
CA SER A 50 18.43 4.18 -11.76
C SER A 50 18.34 5.45 -12.61
N TYR A 51 17.70 6.50 -12.08
CA TYR A 51 17.64 7.80 -12.72
C TYR A 51 19.04 8.39 -12.87
N ASN A 52 19.87 8.34 -11.83
CA ASN A 52 21.23 8.89 -11.86
C ASN A 52 22.14 8.16 -12.87
N GLN A 53 21.92 6.86 -13.07
CA GLN A 53 22.64 6.04 -14.05
C GLN A 53 22.27 6.39 -15.50
N LEU A 54 20.99 6.66 -15.78
CA LEU A 54 20.52 6.81 -17.17
C LEU A 54 20.28 8.26 -17.62
N ALA A 55 19.72 9.09 -16.74
CA ALA A 55 19.18 10.41 -17.09
C ALA A 55 19.84 11.55 -16.29
N SER A 56 20.96 11.31 -15.61
CA SER A 56 21.66 12.38 -14.90
C SER A 56 22.20 13.43 -15.87
N TRP A 57 22.11 14.69 -15.47
CA TRP A 57 22.71 15.79 -16.22
C TRP A 57 24.22 15.63 -16.38
N SER A 58 24.88 15.05 -15.37
CA SER A 58 26.31 14.73 -15.40
C SER A 58 26.66 13.72 -16.51
N ARG A 59 25.78 12.75 -16.80
CA ARG A 59 25.96 11.85 -17.93
C ARG A 59 25.87 12.59 -19.27
N LEU A 60 24.88 13.46 -19.46
CA LEU A 60 24.73 14.24 -20.69
C LEU A 60 25.95 15.16 -20.92
N MET A 61 26.47 15.76 -19.85
CA MET A 61 27.70 16.54 -19.90
C MET A 61 28.91 15.68 -20.28
N ALA A 62 28.99 14.45 -19.78
CA ALA A 62 30.04 13.51 -20.14
C ALA A 62 29.96 13.09 -21.61
N GLU A 63 28.76 12.79 -22.12
CA GLU A 63 28.52 12.50 -23.54
C GLU A 63 28.88 13.70 -24.44
N GLY A 64 28.57 14.94 -24.03
CA GLY A 64 28.96 16.15 -24.76
C GLY A 64 30.47 16.47 -24.75
N ALA A 65 31.24 15.79 -23.90
CA ALA A 65 32.67 15.92 -23.78
C ALA A 65 33.44 14.75 -24.45
N GLU A 66 32.73 13.78 -25.03
CA GLU A 66 33.31 12.67 -25.78
C GLU A 66 34.21 13.19 -26.92
N GLY A 67 35.42 12.64 -27.03
CA GLY A 67 36.41 13.05 -28.04
C GLY A 67 37.15 14.36 -27.76
N ARG A 68 36.89 15.04 -26.64
CA ARG A 68 37.68 16.20 -26.23
C ARG A 68 38.96 15.77 -25.54
N VAL A 69 40.07 16.40 -25.91
CA VAL A 69 41.34 16.27 -25.17
C VAL A 69 41.30 17.24 -24.00
N PHE A 70 41.18 16.73 -22.78
CA PHE A 70 41.18 17.55 -21.58
C PHE A 70 42.60 18.05 -21.29
N ASN A 71 42.76 19.36 -21.13
CA ASN A 71 44.00 19.93 -20.63
C ASN A 71 43.93 20.04 -19.12
N GLU A 72 44.64 19.18 -18.39
CA GLU A 72 44.67 19.19 -16.93
C GLU A 72 45.13 20.53 -16.32
N LYS A 73 45.77 21.42 -17.09
CA LYS A 73 46.17 22.75 -16.62
C LYS A 73 45.08 23.80 -16.79
N ASN A 74 44.04 23.51 -17.57
CA ASN A 74 42.94 24.42 -17.85
C ASN A 74 41.83 24.23 -16.82
N TRP A 75 41.48 25.29 -16.10
CA TRP A 75 40.50 25.23 -15.00
C TRP A 75 39.13 24.65 -15.42
N PRO A 76 38.52 25.02 -16.57
CA PRO A 76 37.26 24.43 -17.03
C PRO A 76 37.36 22.91 -17.26
N ASP A 77 38.47 22.42 -17.80
CA ASP A 77 38.65 20.99 -18.06
C ASP A 77 38.82 20.21 -16.75
N GLN A 78 39.51 20.78 -15.76
CA GLN A 78 39.58 20.21 -14.41
C GLN A 78 38.19 20.09 -13.77
N MET A 79 37.34 21.10 -13.92
CA MET A 79 35.98 21.09 -13.36
C MET A 79 35.12 19.99 -13.99
N VAL A 80 35.23 19.77 -15.31
CA VAL A 80 34.53 18.67 -15.99
C VAL A 80 35.02 17.32 -15.49
N LEU A 81 36.33 17.13 -15.33
CA LEU A 81 36.92 15.90 -14.80
C LEU A 81 36.49 15.63 -13.35
N LEU A 82 36.44 16.66 -12.50
CA LEU A 82 35.95 16.54 -11.13
C LEU A 82 34.48 16.14 -11.09
N GLN A 83 33.64 16.76 -11.93
CA GLN A 83 32.21 16.42 -12.02
C GLN A 83 32.00 14.99 -12.54
N MET A 84 32.80 14.54 -13.52
CA MET A 84 32.78 13.15 -13.99
C MET A 84 33.18 12.18 -12.87
N LYS A 85 34.24 12.49 -12.12
CA LYS A 85 34.69 11.68 -10.99
C LYS A 85 33.63 11.60 -9.90
N GLU A 86 33.00 12.73 -9.58
CA GLU A 86 31.90 12.79 -8.60
C GLU A 86 30.71 11.96 -9.08
N TRP A 87 30.31 12.07 -10.34
CA TRP A 87 29.24 11.26 -10.92
C TRP A 87 29.55 9.77 -10.84
N VAL A 88 30.75 9.34 -11.25
CA VAL A 88 31.18 7.92 -11.17
C VAL A 88 31.19 7.44 -9.72
N SER A 89 31.64 8.27 -8.77
CA SER A 89 31.58 7.93 -7.35
C SER A 89 30.13 7.82 -6.85
N GLY A 90 29.22 8.63 -7.39
CA GLY A 90 27.78 8.57 -7.11
C GLY A 90 27.05 7.39 -7.78
N LEU A 91 27.73 6.64 -8.67
CA LEU A 91 27.26 5.35 -9.16
C LEU A 91 27.67 4.20 -8.22
N GLN A 92 28.30 4.48 -7.09
CA GLN A 92 28.57 3.51 -6.05
C GLN A 92 27.81 3.88 -4.79
N PHE A 93 27.25 2.90 -4.10
CA PHE A 93 26.64 3.11 -2.80
C PHE A 93 27.26 2.17 -1.77
N ASP A 94 27.57 2.76 -0.61
CA ASP A 94 28.14 2.04 0.52
C ASP A 94 27.00 1.51 1.40
N LEU A 95 27.02 0.21 1.68
CA LEU A 95 26.11 -0.43 2.64
C LEU A 95 26.89 -0.64 3.94
N PRO A 96 26.88 0.33 4.88
CA PRO A 96 27.78 0.35 6.04
C PRO A 96 27.65 -0.91 6.91
N TYR A 97 26.45 -1.47 7.03
CA TYR A 97 26.19 -2.69 7.80
C TYR A 97 26.80 -3.96 7.19
N LEU A 98 27.04 -3.98 5.88
CA LEU A 98 27.67 -5.10 5.18
C LEU A 98 29.17 -4.87 4.94
N GLY A 99 29.66 -3.64 5.19
CA GLY A 99 31.05 -3.26 4.87
C GLY A 99 31.38 -3.32 3.36
N GLY A 100 30.35 -3.38 2.51
CA GLY A 100 30.48 -3.55 1.07
C GLY A 100 30.16 -2.29 0.29
N ARG A 101 30.88 -2.09 -0.81
CA ARG A 101 30.57 -1.09 -1.84
C ARG A 101 29.89 -1.78 -3.00
N PHE A 102 28.74 -1.28 -3.42
CA PHE A 102 27.99 -1.84 -4.53
C PHE A 102 27.92 -0.84 -5.68
N SER A 103 28.06 -1.35 -6.90
CA SER A 103 27.83 -0.56 -8.10
C SER A 103 26.33 -0.32 -8.29
N ALA A 104 25.96 0.81 -8.89
CA ALA A 104 24.62 1.09 -9.38
C ALA A 104 24.14 0.01 -10.34
N SER A 105 25.06 -0.62 -11.06
CA SER A 105 24.73 -1.77 -11.89
C SER A 105 24.19 -2.93 -11.03
N ASP A 106 24.76 -3.23 -9.86
CA ASP A 106 24.27 -4.31 -9.00
C ASP A 106 23.00 -3.93 -8.21
N ALA A 107 22.50 -2.70 -8.35
CA ALA A 107 21.33 -2.21 -7.62
C ALA A 107 20.07 -3.03 -7.90
N GLY A 108 19.91 -3.58 -9.11
CA GLY A 108 18.77 -4.44 -9.44
C GLY A 108 18.72 -5.73 -8.62
N ILE A 109 19.85 -6.40 -8.47
CA ILE A 109 19.95 -7.65 -7.71
C ILE A 109 19.95 -7.36 -6.21
N VAL A 110 20.87 -6.51 -5.74
CA VAL A 110 21.05 -6.22 -4.31
C VAL A 110 19.81 -5.50 -3.75
N GLY A 111 19.32 -4.50 -4.48
CA GLY A 111 18.07 -3.80 -4.15
C GLY A 111 16.85 -4.71 -4.24
N GLY A 112 16.79 -5.58 -5.24
CA GLY A 112 15.73 -6.59 -5.36
C GLY A 112 15.70 -7.58 -4.21
N MET A 113 16.85 -8.04 -3.73
CA MET A 113 16.94 -8.90 -2.54
C MET A 113 16.48 -8.16 -1.27
N LEU A 114 16.91 -6.91 -1.08
CA LEU A 114 16.48 -6.09 0.05
C LEU A 114 14.96 -5.84 0.04
N LEU A 115 14.40 -5.50 -1.12
CA LEU A 115 12.96 -5.35 -1.29
C LEU A 115 12.21 -6.65 -1.07
N PHE A 116 12.74 -7.78 -1.53
CA PHE A 116 12.14 -9.09 -1.31
C PHE A 116 12.03 -9.42 0.18
N VAL A 117 13.10 -9.21 0.96
CA VAL A 117 13.07 -9.42 2.41
C VAL A 117 12.06 -8.47 3.08
N ALA A 118 12.06 -7.18 2.71
CA ALA A 118 11.14 -6.20 3.27
C ALA A 118 9.67 -6.52 2.95
N VAL A 119 9.36 -6.93 1.72
CA VAL A 119 8.02 -7.32 1.27
C VAL A 119 7.56 -8.64 1.90
N LEU A 120 8.46 -9.60 2.11
CA LEU A 120 8.16 -10.81 2.85
C LEU A 120 7.82 -10.51 4.31
N TRP A 121 8.57 -9.61 4.96
CA TRP A 121 8.26 -9.13 6.31
C TRP A 121 6.89 -8.43 6.36
N GLY A 122 6.63 -7.53 5.41
CA GLY A 122 5.34 -6.85 5.27
C GLY A 122 4.16 -7.80 5.09
N TYR A 123 4.33 -8.84 4.27
CA TYR A 123 3.33 -9.88 4.08
C TYR A 123 2.93 -10.54 5.41
N TYR A 124 3.90 -10.96 6.23
CA TYR A 124 3.60 -11.58 7.53
C TYR A 124 3.03 -10.60 8.54
N ALA A 125 3.47 -9.34 8.53
CA ALA A 125 2.92 -8.29 9.38
C ALA A 125 1.43 -8.06 9.08
N LEU A 126 1.09 -7.89 7.80
CA LEU A 126 -0.28 -7.66 7.33
C LEU A 126 -1.19 -8.87 7.55
N LYS A 127 -0.67 -10.08 7.31
CA LYS A 127 -1.40 -11.33 7.62
C LYS A 127 -1.74 -11.43 9.10
N ARG A 128 -0.79 -11.08 9.98
CA ARG A 128 -1.00 -11.10 11.44
C ARG A 128 -2.01 -10.03 11.87
N GLU A 129 -1.91 -8.82 11.34
CA GLU A 129 -2.87 -7.73 11.60
C GLU A 129 -4.30 -8.16 11.22
N ASN A 130 -4.47 -8.69 10.00
CA ASN A 130 -5.75 -9.19 9.51
C ASN A 130 -6.36 -10.26 10.45
N HIS A 131 -5.53 -11.22 10.89
CA HIS A 131 -5.96 -12.27 11.80
C HIS A 131 -6.39 -11.71 13.17
N ILE A 132 -5.63 -10.80 13.77
CA ILE A 132 -5.99 -10.21 15.07
C ILE A 132 -7.31 -9.44 14.96
N VAL A 133 -7.48 -8.65 13.90
CA VAL A 133 -8.72 -7.89 13.64
C VAL A 133 -9.91 -8.84 13.45
N TYR A 134 -9.73 -9.93 12.70
CA TYR A 134 -10.75 -10.96 12.52
C TYR A 134 -11.20 -11.56 13.86
N PHE A 135 -10.27 -12.02 14.70
CA PHE A 135 -10.60 -12.61 16.00
C PHE A 135 -11.26 -11.60 16.93
N LEU A 136 -10.81 -10.34 16.92
CA LEU A 136 -11.43 -9.29 17.73
C LEU A 136 -12.89 -9.03 17.32
N ILE A 137 -13.17 -8.97 16.02
CA ILE A 137 -14.53 -8.81 15.50
C ILE A 137 -15.38 -10.04 15.82
N LYS A 138 -14.81 -11.25 15.68
CA LYS A 138 -15.48 -12.51 16.01
C LYS A 138 -15.86 -12.57 17.49
N ASP A 139 -14.91 -12.31 18.39
CA ASP A 139 -15.14 -12.31 19.83
C ASP A 139 -16.24 -11.32 20.21
N VAL A 140 -16.24 -10.13 19.61
CA VAL A 140 -17.26 -9.12 19.91
C VAL A 140 -18.65 -9.50 19.41
N ALA A 141 -18.73 -10.26 18.32
CA ALA A 141 -19.97 -10.83 17.84
C ALA A 141 -20.44 -12.04 18.68
N GLU A 142 -19.53 -12.82 19.25
CA GLU A 142 -19.83 -14.06 20.00
C GLU A 142 -20.21 -13.80 21.46
N PHE A 143 -19.59 -12.83 22.13
CA PHE A 143 -19.82 -12.55 23.57
C PHE A 143 -20.91 -11.51 23.85
N ASP A 144 -21.72 -11.13 22.86
CA ASP A 144 -22.84 -10.17 23.01
C ASP A 144 -22.46 -8.87 23.76
N PHE A 145 -21.30 -8.30 23.41
CA PHE A 145 -20.84 -7.03 23.98
C PHE A 145 -21.87 -5.91 23.80
N SER A 146 -21.90 -4.99 24.76
CA SER A 146 -22.76 -3.81 24.74
C SER A 146 -22.58 -2.96 23.46
N ASP A 147 -23.63 -2.28 23.00
CA ASP A 147 -23.55 -1.36 21.85
C ASP A 147 -22.49 -0.26 22.04
N ALA A 148 -22.29 0.14 23.31
CA ALA A 148 -21.22 1.00 23.77
C ALA A 148 -19.82 0.44 23.43
N ALA A 149 -19.55 -0.81 23.82
CA ALA A 149 -18.30 -1.51 23.55
C ALA A 149 -18.06 -1.66 22.05
N ARG A 150 -19.13 -1.99 21.32
CA ARG A 150 -19.11 -2.13 19.87
C ARG A 150 -18.74 -0.83 19.17
N PHE A 151 -19.35 0.26 19.63
CA PHE A 151 -19.08 1.60 19.13
C PHE A 151 -17.64 2.05 19.41
N TYR A 152 -17.15 1.81 20.63
CA TYR A 152 -15.77 2.10 21.03
C TYR A 152 -14.77 1.35 20.14
N LEU A 153 -14.93 0.04 20.02
CA LEU A 153 -14.07 -0.82 19.20
C LEU A 153 -14.03 -0.34 17.75
N ARG A 154 -15.20 -0.08 17.16
CA ARG A 154 -15.29 0.40 15.78
C ARG A 154 -14.47 1.68 15.59
N ASN A 155 -14.63 2.66 16.47
CA ASN A 155 -13.91 3.93 16.35
C ASN A 155 -12.39 3.74 16.49
N GLN A 156 -11.96 2.85 17.38
CA GLN A 156 -10.55 2.52 17.55
C GLN A 156 -9.97 1.77 16.35
N LEU A 157 -10.72 0.83 15.76
CA LEU A 157 -10.32 0.15 14.53
C LEU A 157 -10.19 1.12 13.35
N TYR A 158 -11.11 2.09 13.22
CA TYR A 158 -10.96 3.14 12.21
C TYR A 158 -9.75 4.03 12.49
N ALA A 159 -9.52 4.43 13.74
CA ALA A 159 -8.39 5.29 14.11
C ALA A 159 -7.03 4.62 13.88
N THR A 160 -6.95 3.29 14.00
CA THR A 160 -5.72 2.54 13.77
C THR A 160 -5.39 2.35 12.29
N GLN A 161 -6.37 2.44 11.38
CA GLN A 161 -6.19 2.36 9.92
C GLN A 161 -5.70 3.67 9.28
N LEU A 162 -4.49 4.10 9.64
CA LEU A 162 -3.89 5.37 9.18
C LEU A 162 -3.62 5.45 7.67
N PHE A 163 -3.57 4.32 6.95
CA PHE A 163 -3.22 4.28 5.51
C PHE A 163 -4.34 3.78 4.58
N THR A 164 -5.46 3.28 5.12
CA THR A 164 -6.56 2.74 4.29
C THR A 164 -7.93 3.28 4.66
N GLY A 165 -8.06 3.94 5.81
CA GLY A 165 -9.32 4.54 6.24
C GLY A 165 -9.62 5.78 5.42
N GLN A 166 -10.48 5.66 4.40
CA GLN A 166 -11.25 6.82 3.94
C GLN A 166 -12.18 7.23 5.07
N HIS A 167 -11.73 8.14 5.92
CA HIS A 167 -12.54 8.79 6.97
C HIS A 167 -13.64 9.71 6.40
N SER A 168 -13.98 9.57 5.11
CA SER A 168 -14.90 10.47 4.41
C SER A 168 -16.37 10.24 4.76
N ARG A 169 -16.68 9.35 5.70
CA ARG A 169 -17.97 9.42 6.40
C ARG A 169 -17.75 10.25 7.65
N PRO A 170 -17.97 11.58 7.61
CA PRO A 170 -18.05 12.36 8.83
C PRO A 170 -19.05 11.66 9.74
N PHE A 171 -18.61 11.47 10.97
CA PHE A 171 -19.39 10.80 11.99
C PHE A 171 -20.55 11.72 12.36
N GLU A 172 -21.63 11.67 11.59
CA GLU A 172 -22.85 12.40 11.92
C GLU A 172 -23.50 11.72 13.11
N GLY A 173 -23.10 12.13 14.31
CA GLY A 173 -23.72 11.77 15.59
C GLY A 173 -25.19 12.20 15.72
N ARG A 174 -25.85 12.56 14.61
CA ARG A 174 -27.24 13.01 14.53
C ARG A 174 -28.17 12.11 13.70
N ASN A 175 -27.68 11.04 13.09
CA ASN A 175 -28.53 10.12 12.29
C ASN A 175 -29.39 9.15 13.12
N ILE A 176 -29.84 9.59 14.31
CA ILE A 176 -30.86 8.89 15.10
C ILE A 176 -32.23 9.59 14.98
N VAL A 177 -32.35 10.85 14.49
CA VAL A 177 -33.62 11.60 14.69
C VAL A 177 -34.26 12.27 13.46
N ASP A 178 -33.66 12.38 12.27
CA ASP A 178 -34.43 12.95 11.13
C ASP A 178 -34.18 12.30 9.76
N THR A 179 -35.13 11.45 9.37
CA THR A 179 -35.04 10.51 8.24
C THR A 179 -35.47 11.09 6.90
N ALA A 180 -36.22 12.20 6.87
CA ALA A 180 -36.87 12.69 5.65
C ALA A 180 -36.06 13.76 4.89
N TYR A 181 -35.33 14.64 5.58
CA TYR A 181 -34.67 15.81 4.96
C TYR A 181 -33.27 15.50 4.37
N ASN A 182 -32.55 14.50 4.91
CA ASN A 182 -31.22 14.08 4.43
C ASN A 182 -31.24 13.15 3.20
N ALA A 183 -32.42 12.68 2.79
CA ALA A 183 -32.54 11.56 1.87
C ALA A 183 -32.32 11.87 0.38
N GLN A 184 -32.37 13.15 -0.04
CA GLN A 184 -32.52 13.48 -1.47
C GLN A 184 -31.50 14.48 -2.05
N SER A 185 -31.06 15.54 -1.33
CA SER A 185 -30.08 16.51 -1.88
C SER A 185 -28.61 16.09 -1.64
N LYS A 186 -28.34 15.41 -0.52
CA LYS A 186 -27.03 14.88 -0.13
C LYS A 186 -26.58 13.68 -0.99
N LYS A 187 -27.53 12.93 -1.55
CA LYS A 187 -27.25 11.68 -2.30
C LYS A 187 -26.56 11.85 -3.66
N ARG A 188 -26.61 13.00 -4.35
CA ARG A 188 -26.04 13.12 -5.72
C ARG A 188 -24.72 13.90 -5.78
N SER A 189 -24.55 14.96 -5.00
CA SER A 189 -23.29 15.74 -4.97
C SER A 189 -22.21 15.06 -4.13
N GLU A 190 -22.56 14.51 -2.96
CA GLU A 190 -21.61 13.71 -2.17
C GLU A 190 -21.21 12.43 -2.90
N GLN A 191 -22.10 11.82 -3.70
CA GLN A 191 -21.76 10.56 -4.38
C GLN A 191 -20.72 10.77 -5.49
N ARG A 192 -20.70 11.92 -6.18
CA ARG A 192 -19.68 12.26 -7.18
C ARG A 192 -18.39 12.81 -6.58
N GLN A 193 -18.46 13.74 -5.63
CA GLN A 193 -17.25 14.24 -4.97
C GLN A 193 -16.57 13.16 -4.12
N ASN A 194 -17.35 12.31 -3.44
CA ASN A 194 -16.78 11.15 -2.78
C ASN A 194 -16.24 10.15 -3.80
N ALA A 195 -16.88 9.89 -4.95
CA ALA A 195 -16.32 8.94 -5.91
C ALA A 195 -14.92 9.36 -6.41
N VAL A 196 -14.70 10.64 -6.72
CA VAL A 196 -13.40 11.14 -7.22
C VAL A 196 -12.34 11.17 -6.11
N LEU A 197 -12.66 11.69 -4.92
CA LEU A 197 -11.74 11.65 -3.77
C LEU A 197 -11.43 10.21 -3.32
N LYS A 198 -12.42 9.32 -3.44
CA LYS A 198 -12.24 7.91 -3.13
C LYS A 198 -11.34 7.21 -4.14
N LEU A 199 -11.53 7.52 -5.42
CA LEU A 199 -10.68 6.98 -6.48
C LEU A 199 -9.24 7.48 -6.31
N GLY A 200 -9.04 8.78 -6.04
CA GLY A 200 -7.71 9.35 -5.85
C GLY A 200 -6.95 8.79 -4.65
N THR A 201 -7.58 8.71 -3.47
CA THR A 201 -6.96 8.13 -2.27
C THR A 201 -6.69 6.63 -2.42
N PHE A 202 -7.61 5.89 -3.05
CA PHE A 202 -7.43 4.47 -3.36
C PHE A 202 -6.28 4.25 -4.36
N LEU A 203 -6.19 5.07 -5.41
CA LEU A 203 -5.07 5.01 -6.34
C LEU A 203 -3.75 5.35 -5.65
N ALA A 204 -3.69 6.39 -4.83
CA ALA A 204 -2.48 6.79 -4.14
C ALA A 204 -1.96 5.68 -3.20
N THR A 205 -2.85 5.06 -2.42
CA THR A 205 -2.46 3.95 -1.52
C THR A 205 -2.05 2.71 -2.30
N ASN A 206 -2.76 2.39 -3.39
CA ASN A 206 -2.38 1.27 -4.25
C ASN A 206 -1.03 1.50 -4.93
N ILE A 207 -0.75 2.72 -5.41
CA ILE A 207 0.54 3.06 -6.03
C ILE A 207 1.67 2.88 -5.02
N VAL A 208 1.51 3.35 -3.78
CA VAL A 208 2.51 3.17 -2.72
C VAL A 208 2.71 1.68 -2.40
N PHE A 209 1.63 0.90 -2.38
CA PHE A 209 1.70 -0.53 -2.09
C PHE A 209 2.51 -1.29 -3.17
N PHE A 210 2.32 -0.95 -4.45
CA PHE A 210 3.04 -1.56 -5.57
C PHE A 210 4.36 -0.88 -5.92
N LEU A 211 4.77 0.15 -5.17
CA LEU A 211 6.01 0.90 -5.40
C LEU A 211 7.27 0.01 -5.46
N PRO A 212 7.44 -1.05 -4.63
CA PRO A 212 8.58 -1.96 -4.74
C PRO A 212 8.69 -2.67 -6.10
N ALA A 213 7.55 -3.17 -6.60
CA ALA A 213 7.49 -3.81 -7.91
C ALA A 213 7.72 -2.77 -9.03
N GLY A 214 7.17 -1.57 -8.87
CA GLY A 214 7.42 -0.45 -9.78
C GLY A 214 8.90 -0.06 -9.86
N ALA A 215 9.58 0.03 -8.71
CA ALA A 215 11.01 0.35 -8.63
C ALA A 215 11.86 -0.72 -9.34
N LEU A 216 11.63 -2.01 -9.09
CA LEU A 216 12.36 -3.09 -9.78
C LEU A 216 12.06 -3.14 -11.28
N SER A 217 10.82 -2.83 -11.68
CA SER A 217 10.47 -2.69 -13.10
C SER A 217 11.25 -1.55 -13.75
N GLY A 218 11.38 -0.42 -13.04
CA GLY A 218 12.18 0.72 -13.48
C GLY A 218 13.67 0.40 -13.61
N VAL A 219 14.26 -0.29 -12.62
CA VAL A 219 15.66 -0.74 -12.67
C VAL A 219 15.87 -1.68 -13.85
N LEU A 220 14.99 -2.67 -14.04
CA LEU A 220 15.07 -3.61 -15.16
C LEU A 220 14.95 -2.91 -16.51
N ALA A 221 14.07 -1.92 -16.63
CA ALA A 221 13.94 -1.09 -17.83
C ALA A 221 15.23 -0.29 -18.09
N VAL A 222 15.85 0.29 -17.06
CA VAL A 222 17.13 1.00 -17.18
C VAL A 222 18.26 0.05 -17.59
N ASP A 223 18.36 -1.13 -16.97
CA ASP A 223 19.34 -2.16 -17.34
C ASP A 223 19.18 -2.57 -18.81
N LEU A 224 17.94 -2.80 -19.27
CA LEU A 224 17.64 -3.10 -20.67
C LEU A 224 18.01 -1.94 -21.59
N LEU A 225 17.56 -0.72 -21.31
CA LEU A 225 17.86 0.48 -22.10
C LEU A 225 19.37 0.77 -22.17
N SER A 226 20.13 0.40 -21.14
CA SER A 226 21.59 0.56 -21.13
C SER A 226 22.28 -0.29 -22.20
N LEU A 227 21.70 -1.43 -22.61
CA LEU A 227 22.26 -2.30 -23.65
C LEU A 227 22.27 -1.64 -25.04
N TRP A 228 21.29 -0.77 -25.29
CA TRP A 228 21.15 -0.02 -26.55
C TRP A 228 21.75 1.38 -26.49
N SER A 229 22.14 1.84 -25.30
CA SER A 229 22.71 3.16 -25.09
C SER A 229 24.22 3.16 -25.35
N ASN A 230 24.71 4.28 -25.89
CA ASN A 230 26.14 4.55 -25.95
C ASN A 230 26.65 4.88 -24.54
N SER A 231 27.93 4.56 -24.27
CA SER A 231 28.55 4.91 -23.00
C SER A 231 29.62 5.96 -23.25
N PRO A 232 29.61 7.09 -22.54
CA PRO A 232 30.62 8.14 -22.71
C PRO A 232 32.03 7.71 -22.27
N PHE A 233 32.16 6.54 -21.62
CA PHE A 233 33.42 6.03 -21.09
C PHE A 233 34.03 4.91 -21.94
N ARG A 234 33.41 4.52 -23.05
CA ARG A 234 33.97 3.52 -23.96
C ARG A 234 34.68 4.23 -25.11
N GLU A 235 35.82 3.71 -25.52
CA GLU A 235 36.62 4.29 -26.63
C GLU A 235 35.89 4.26 -27.99
N GLY A 236 34.82 3.46 -28.11
CA GLY A 236 34.02 3.34 -29.33
C GLY A 236 32.57 3.75 -29.13
N THR A 237 31.94 4.21 -30.22
CA THR A 237 30.50 4.54 -30.30
C THR A 237 29.59 3.31 -30.41
N GLU A 238 30.17 2.11 -30.28
CA GLU A 238 29.47 0.84 -30.37
C GLU A 238 28.50 0.64 -29.20
N LYS A 239 27.34 0.09 -29.52
CA LYS A 239 26.31 -0.21 -28.51
C LYS A 239 26.82 -1.29 -27.55
N LEU A 240 26.38 -1.22 -26.28
CA LEU A 240 26.88 -2.14 -25.24
C LEU A 240 26.70 -3.61 -25.62
N TYR A 241 25.57 -3.97 -26.22
CA TYR A 241 25.33 -5.35 -26.65
C TYR A 241 26.35 -5.84 -27.69
N GLN A 242 26.86 -4.97 -28.58
CA GLN A 242 27.84 -5.35 -29.61
C GLN A 242 29.19 -5.66 -28.96
N VAL A 243 29.62 -4.79 -28.04
CA VAL A 243 30.86 -4.96 -27.28
C VAL A 243 30.80 -6.23 -26.41
N LEU A 244 29.67 -6.48 -25.74
CA LEU A 244 29.49 -7.68 -24.94
C LEU A 244 29.44 -8.95 -25.79
N GLN A 245 28.83 -8.88 -26.98
CA GLN A 245 28.79 -9.99 -27.92
C GLN A 245 30.17 -10.33 -28.48
N ALA A 246 30.96 -9.32 -28.85
CA ALA A 246 32.33 -9.48 -29.31
C ALA A 246 33.23 -10.12 -28.24
N ASN A 247 32.99 -9.82 -26.97
CA ASN A 247 33.72 -10.39 -25.84
C ASN A 247 33.11 -11.69 -25.27
N HIS A 248 32.06 -12.24 -25.88
CA HIS A 248 31.35 -13.44 -25.40
C HIS A 248 30.74 -13.32 -23.97
N LEU A 249 30.51 -12.10 -23.45
CA LEU A 249 30.00 -11.84 -22.10
C LEU A 249 28.47 -11.72 -22.03
N MET A 250 27.75 -11.93 -23.13
CA MET A 250 26.28 -11.82 -23.17
C MET A 250 25.57 -12.76 -22.19
N HIS A 251 26.17 -13.90 -21.88
CA HIS A 251 25.60 -14.88 -20.95
C HIS A 251 25.50 -14.32 -19.51
N GLU A 252 26.47 -13.50 -19.07
CA GLU A 252 26.43 -12.84 -17.75
C GLU A 252 25.29 -11.83 -17.66
N VAL A 253 25.06 -11.07 -18.74
CA VAL A 253 23.95 -10.13 -18.84
C VAL A 253 22.61 -10.85 -18.81
N TYR A 254 22.45 -11.96 -19.55
CA TYR A 254 21.22 -12.74 -19.51
C TYR A 254 20.95 -13.31 -18.13
N LEU A 255 21.99 -13.83 -17.45
CA LEU A 255 21.85 -14.33 -16.09
C LEU A 255 21.38 -13.23 -15.14
N ARG A 256 21.99 -12.05 -15.20
CA ARG A 256 21.62 -10.91 -14.37
C ARG A 256 20.19 -10.42 -14.65
N LEU A 257 19.81 -10.27 -15.91
CA LEU A 257 18.44 -9.89 -16.28
C LEU A 257 17.43 -10.93 -15.81
N ALA A 258 17.75 -12.23 -15.94
CA ALA A 258 16.89 -13.31 -15.46
C ALA A 258 16.72 -13.29 -13.93
N LEU A 259 17.80 -13.03 -13.18
CA LEU A 259 17.73 -12.89 -11.72
C LEU A 259 16.90 -11.68 -11.31
N SER A 260 17.12 -10.51 -11.92
CA SER A 260 16.33 -9.30 -11.67
C SER A 260 14.85 -9.50 -12.01
N LEU A 261 14.53 -10.15 -13.13
CA LEU A 261 13.17 -10.48 -13.51
C LEU A 261 12.51 -11.45 -12.52
N THR A 262 13.25 -12.46 -12.06
CA THR A 262 12.77 -13.41 -11.04
C THR A 262 12.44 -12.69 -9.73
N LEU A 263 13.32 -11.80 -9.27
CA LEU A 263 13.08 -10.98 -8.08
C LEU A 263 11.86 -10.07 -8.26
N LEU A 264 11.70 -9.43 -9.42
CA LEU A 264 10.53 -8.62 -9.74
C LEU A 264 9.23 -9.44 -9.62
N VAL A 265 9.19 -10.64 -10.23
CA VAL A 265 8.00 -11.52 -10.19
C VAL A 265 7.69 -11.94 -8.75
N LEU A 266 8.71 -12.34 -7.97
CA LEU A 266 8.55 -12.73 -6.58
C LEU A 266 8.03 -11.57 -5.70
N VAL A 267 8.65 -10.40 -5.83
CA VAL A 267 8.23 -9.19 -5.11
C VAL A 267 6.80 -8.81 -5.50
N ALA A 268 6.47 -8.77 -6.80
CA ALA A 268 5.13 -8.46 -7.26
C ALA A 268 4.09 -9.47 -6.73
N ALA A 269 4.41 -10.77 -6.73
CA ALA A 269 3.52 -11.82 -6.25
C ALA A 269 3.27 -11.72 -4.73
N ILE A 270 4.31 -11.51 -3.93
CA ILE A 270 4.16 -11.36 -2.47
C ILE A 270 3.43 -10.07 -2.13
N THR A 271 3.77 -8.95 -2.79
CA THR A 271 3.04 -7.69 -2.67
C THR A 271 1.56 -7.89 -3.01
N GLY A 272 1.23 -8.55 -4.13
CA GLY A 272 -0.16 -8.85 -4.48
C GLY A 272 -0.90 -9.67 -3.41
N ARG A 273 -0.24 -10.64 -2.78
CA ARG A 273 -0.80 -11.42 -1.66
C ARG A 273 -0.98 -10.57 -0.40
N ALA A 274 0.01 -9.76 -0.06
CA ALA A 274 -0.03 -8.84 1.09
C ALA A 274 -1.17 -7.82 0.94
N PHE A 275 -1.37 -7.31 -0.28
CA PHE A 275 -2.45 -6.39 -0.62
C PHE A 275 -3.83 -7.01 -0.39
N ARG A 276 -4.03 -8.29 -0.71
CA ARG A 276 -5.29 -9.00 -0.41
C ARG A 276 -5.59 -9.06 1.08
N TYR A 277 -4.58 -9.26 1.94
CA TYR A 277 -4.78 -9.20 3.39
C TYR A 277 -5.15 -7.79 3.85
N GLN A 278 -4.56 -6.76 3.27
CA GLN A 278 -4.92 -5.38 3.58
C GLN A 278 -6.38 -5.09 3.20
N LEU A 279 -6.82 -5.50 2.00
CA LEU A 279 -8.22 -5.39 1.59
C LEU A 279 -9.15 -6.16 2.52
N GLY A 280 -8.80 -7.40 2.89
CA GLY A 280 -9.56 -8.19 3.85
C GLY A 280 -9.69 -7.50 5.21
N THR A 281 -8.66 -6.80 5.69
CA THR A 281 -8.73 -6.03 6.95
C THR A 281 -9.66 -4.83 6.82
N VAL A 282 -9.65 -4.14 5.66
CA VAL A 282 -10.58 -3.05 5.37
C VAL A 282 -12.01 -3.55 5.31
N ASP A 283 -12.27 -4.69 4.66
CA ASP A 283 -13.59 -5.29 4.56
C ASP A 283 -14.11 -5.74 5.94
N LEU A 284 -13.27 -6.36 6.76
CA LEU A 284 -13.61 -6.73 8.14
C LEU A 284 -14.00 -5.50 8.98
N ILE A 285 -13.24 -4.41 8.86
CA ILE A 285 -13.55 -3.17 9.58
C ILE A 285 -14.81 -2.49 9.04
N ALA A 286 -15.06 -2.57 7.73
CA ALA A 286 -16.32 -2.11 7.15
C ALA A 286 -17.52 -2.93 7.67
N LEU A 287 -17.37 -4.26 7.80
CA LEU A 287 -18.36 -5.15 8.39
C LEU A 287 -18.62 -4.84 9.87
N SER A 288 -17.59 -4.40 10.61
CA SER A 288 -17.77 -3.92 11.99
C SER A 288 -18.75 -2.74 12.12
N GLY A 289 -18.91 -1.97 11.04
CA GLY A 289 -19.88 -0.88 10.96
C GLY A 289 -21.33 -1.33 10.80
N GLN A 290 -21.58 -2.59 10.44
CA GLN A 290 -22.90 -3.12 10.06
C GLN A 290 -23.51 -4.08 11.10
N TRP A 291 -23.02 -4.11 12.33
CA TRP A 291 -23.44 -5.02 13.43
C TRP A 291 -24.91 -4.95 13.89
N LYS A 292 -25.79 -4.32 13.11
CA LYS A 292 -27.24 -4.45 13.25
C LYS A 292 -27.81 -5.78 12.74
N TYR A 293 -27.00 -6.65 12.14
CA TYR A 293 -27.45 -7.95 11.61
C TYR A 293 -26.71 -9.13 12.25
N PRO A 294 -27.40 -10.26 12.51
CA PRO A 294 -26.75 -11.48 12.98
C PRO A 294 -25.71 -11.92 11.94
N VAL A 295 -24.45 -12.03 12.37
CA VAL A 295 -23.36 -12.53 11.53
C VAL A 295 -23.61 -14.02 11.33
N ILE A 296 -24.01 -14.41 10.12
CA ILE A 296 -24.17 -15.82 9.75
C ILE A 296 -22.76 -16.40 9.59
N TYR A 297 -22.41 -17.29 10.51
CA TYR A 297 -21.17 -18.07 10.47
C TYR A 297 -21.22 -19.03 9.29
N ASP A 298 -20.54 -18.70 8.19
CA ASP A 298 -20.15 -19.72 7.24
C ASP A 298 -18.66 -19.59 6.92
N ARG A 299 -17.91 -20.66 7.18
CA ARG A 299 -16.44 -20.75 7.08
C ARG A 299 -15.96 -21.03 5.64
N GLY A 300 -16.78 -20.77 4.64
CA GLY A 300 -16.42 -21.04 3.25
C GLY A 300 -15.46 -19.99 2.66
N ASP A 301 -14.73 -20.40 1.63
CA ASP A 301 -13.86 -19.55 0.79
C ASP A 301 -14.51 -18.19 0.46
N PRO A 302 -13.75 -17.11 0.20
CA PRO A 302 -14.31 -15.80 -0.16
C PRO A 302 -15.31 -15.84 -1.34
N GLU A 303 -15.28 -16.88 -2.18
CA GLU A 303 -16.27 -17.12 -3.24
C GLU A 303 -17.63 -17.65 -2.72
N SER A 304 -17.69 -18.30 -1.55
CA SER A 304 -18.94 -18.78 -0.95
C SER A 304 -19.76 -17.65 -0.31
N LEU A 305 -19.11 -16.56 0.13
CA LEU A 305 -19.78 -15.38 0.71
C LEU A 305 -20.67 -14.65 -0.31
N GLN A 306 -20.37 -14.71 -1.61
CA GLN A 306 -21.23 -14.14 -2.65
C GLN A 306 -22.49 -14.98 -2.91
N LYS A 307 -22.43 -16.31 -2.71
CA LYS A 307 -23.57 -17.21 -2.91
C LYS A 307 -24.48 -17.31 -1.68
N ALA A 308 -23.92 -17.10 -0.49
CA ALA A 308 -24.65 -17.28 0.77
C ALA A 308 -25.48 -16.06 1.20
N TRP A 309 -25.38 -14.91 0.51
CA TRP A 309 -26.25 -13.77 0.82
C TRP A 309 -27.70 -14.11 0.49
N PRO A 310 -28.60 -14.25 1.48
CA PRO A 310 -30.00 -14.38 1.18
C PRO A 310 -30.41 -13.06 0.53
N LYS A 311 -31.18 -13.12 -0.57
CA LYS A 311 -32.00 -11.98 -1.00
C LYS A 311 -32.65 -11.42 0.26
N VAL A 312 -32.28 -10.19 0.62
CA VAL A 312 -32.80 -9.45 1.77
C VAL A 312 -34.30 -9.72 1.83
N ARG A 313 -34.74 -10.46 2.86
CA ARG A 313 -36.17 -10.67 3.07
C ARG A 313 -36.78 -9.28 3.14
N GLU A 314 -37.67 -8.99 2.20
CA GLU A 314 -38.51 -7.80 2.28
C GLU A 314 -39.13 -7.77 3.69
N PRO A 315 -39.11 -6.62 4.37
CA PRO A 315 -39.71 -6.51 5.69
C PRO A 315 -41.15 -7.01 5.58
N ALA A 316 -41.49 -7.99 6.43
CA ALA A 316 -42.84 -8.51 6.51
C ALA A 316 -43.81 -7.32 6.62
N ALA A 317 -44.81 -7.30 5.75
CA ALA A 317 -45.78 -6.21 5.69
C ALA A 317 -46.29 -5.90 7.11
N PRO A 318 -46.35 -4.62 7.50
CA PRO A 318 -46.83 -4.25 8.83
C PRO A 318 -48.21 -4.87 9.05
N PRO A 319 -48.52 -5.35 10.27
CA PRO A 319 -49.80 -5.96 10.56
C PRO A 319 -50.91 -4.99 10.17
N THR A 320 -51.79 -5.44 9.28
CA THR A 320 -53.00 -4.71 8.89
C THR A 320 -53.77 -4.32 10.15
N ALA A 321 -54.07 -3.03 10.28
CA ALA A 321 -54.82 -2.49 11.41
C ALA A 321 -56.14 -3.27 11.58
N PRO A 322 -56.56 -3.55 12.84
CA PRO A 322 -57.84 -4.22 13.08
C PRO A 322 -58.98 -3.40 12.47
N GLU A 323 -59.85 -4.07 11.71
CA GLU A 323 -61.05 -3.46 11.15
C GLU A 323 -61.89 -2.81 12.26
N PRO A 324 -62.39 -1.59 12.04
CA PRO A 324 -63.24 -0.93 13.03
C PRO A 324 -64.54 -1.74 13.22
N PRO A 325 -65.05 -1.84 14.46
CA PRO A 325 -66.27 -2.55 14.75
C PRO A 325 -67.44 -1.95 13.96
N GLY A 326 -68.11 -2.82 13.20
CA GLY A 326 -69.24 -2.44 12.36
C GLY A 326 -70.33 -1.73 13.16
N THR A 327 -70.72 -0.55 12.68
CA THR A 327 -71.89 0.17 13.20
C THR A 327 -73.15 -0.67 13.00
N PRO A 328 -73.99 -0.83 14.03
CA PRO A 328 -75.28 -1.51 13.88
C PRO A 328 -76.19 -0.70 12.95
N ILE A 329 -76.73 -1.39 11.95
CA ILE A 329 -77.72 -0.85 11.01
C ILE A 329 -79.10 -0.87 11.72
N PRO A 330 -79.91 0.21 11.61
CA PRO A 330 -81.22 0.33 12.24
C PRO A 330 -82.27 -0.65 11.72
#